data_AF-B3S0Z7-F1
#
_entry.id   AF-B3S0Z7-F1
#
_cell.length_a   1.000
_cell.length_b   1.000
_cell.length_c   1.000
_cell.angle_alpha   90.00
_cell.angle_beta   90.00
_cell.angle_gamma   90.00
#
_symmetry.space_group_name_H-M   'P 1'
#
loop_
_entity.id
_entity.type
_entity.pdbx_description
1 polymer ?
#
loop_
_entity_poly.entity_id
_entity_poly.type
_entity_poly.pdbx_seq_one_letter_code
_entity_poly.pdbx_strand_id
1 'polypeptide(L)'
;MRTELPASSAPFCSAHQINQCMTNNIEEINNSSCYCPTACLWTSYDPAVSYSMTPTETITSEEAPLFGLNLDEVDANRVLNSSISRYMRKNYIFLDIFFERLRYNTAIQELGYTFNAFLSDIGGQLGLFIGASVLTMLEIGEYFLTKLKNLCKIIKRPTSQNEYEIAPASPNTTFEENPIPV
;
A
#
# COMPACT_ATOMS: atom_id res chain seq x y z
N MET A 1 4.37 3.36 22.95
CA MET A 1 4.53 3.98 24.29
C MET A 1 3.58 5.17 24.32
N ARG A 2 2.41 5.02 24.95
CA ARG A 2 1.38 6.05 25.04
C ARG A 2 1.82 7.02 26.13
N THR A 3 2.44 8.14 25.76
CA THR A 3 2.70 9.23 26.70
C THR A 3 1.36 9.88 26.99
N GLU A 4 0.74 9.55 28.12
CA GLU A 4 -0.36 10.35 28.63
C GLU A 4 0.19 11.75 28.91
N LEU A 5 -0.42 12.77 28.29
CA LEU A 5 -0.18 14.15 28.71
C LEU A 5 -0.53 14.23 30.20
N PRO A 6 0.35 14.74 31.07
CA PRO A 6 -0.05 14.99 32.45
C PRO A 6 -1.20 16.00 32.43
N ALA A 7 -2.29 15.68 33.14
CA ALA A 7 -3.35 16.66 33.41
C ALA A 7 -2.66 17.95 33.89
N SER A 8 -2.85 19.04 33.17
CA SER A 8 -2.13 20.27 33.44
C SER A 8 -2.43 20.70 34.87
N SER A 9 -1.39 20.84 35.69
CA SER A 9 -1.48 21.34 37.06
C SER A 9 -1.77 22.84 37.14
N ALA A 10 -2.34 23.41 36.07
CA ALA A 10 -2.59 24.84 35.93
C ALA A 10 -4.01 25.16 36.44
N PRO A 11 -4.19 26.27 37.19
CA PRO A 11 -5.51 26.70 37.61
C PRO A 11 -6.36 27.13 36.40
N PHE A 12 -7.69 26.99 36.51
CA PHE A 12 -8.62 27.52 35.51
C PHE A 12 -8.52 29.04 35.42
N CYS A 13 -8.57 29.58 34.20
CA CYS A 13 -8.56 31.03 33.98
C CYS A 13 -9.89 31.67 34.38
N SER A 14 -9.84 32.83 35.04
CA SER A 14 -11.01 33.68 35.29
C SER A 14 -11.50 34.39 34.01
N ALA A 15 -12.75 34.87 34.01
CA ALA A 15 -13.32 35.61 32.87
C ALA A 15 -12.48 36.85 32.50
N HIS A 16 -11.88 37.51 33.48
CA HIS A 16 -11.00 38.65 33.26
C HIS A 16 -9.69 38.24 32.56
N GLN A 17 -9.07 37.15 33.00
CA GLN A 17 -7.83 36.63 32.39
C GLN A 17 -8.05 36.13 30.96
N ILE A 18 -9.19 35.50 30.68
CA ILE A 18 -9.56 35.08 29.33
C ILE A 18 -9.64 36.31 28.42
N ASN A 19 -10.40 37.33 28.82
CA ASN A 19 -10.65 38.49 27.97
C ASN A 19 -9.42 39.40 27.81
N GLN A 20 -8.64 39.62 28.87
CA GLN A 20 -7.51 40.55 28.81
C GLN A 20 -6.19 39.92 28.35
N CYS A 21 -5.96 38.64 28.65
CA CYS A 21 -4.69 37.98 28.37
C CYS A 21 -4.82 36.97 27.24
N MET A 22 -5.75 36.01 27.31
CA MET A 22 -5.80 34.91 26.33
C MET A 22 -6.27 35.40 24.95
N THR A 23 -7.38 36.13 24.86
CA THR A 23 -7.92 36.58 23.57
C THR A 23 -6.95 37.50 22.81
N ASN A 24 -6.25 38.38 23.53
CA ASN A 24 -5.32 39.35 22.91
C ASN A 24 -4.00 38.73 22.44
N ASN A 25 -3.58 37.61 23.05
CA ASN A 25 -2.29 36.97 22.75
C ASN A 25 -2.44 35.63 22.00
N ILE A 26 -3.66 35.23 21.62
CA ILE A 26 -3.91 33.94 20.97
C ILE A 26 -3.18 33.80 19.62
N GLU A 27 -3.06 34.91 18.88
CA GLU A 27 -2.36 34.95 17.59
C GLU A 27 -0.84 34.82 17.77
N GLU A 28 -0.29 35.39 18.84
CA GLU A 28 1.14 35.28 19.16
C GLU A 28 1.49 33.86 19.64
N ILE A 29 0.58 33.21 20.37
CA ILE A 29 0.71 31.79 20.74
C ILE A 29 0.65 30.90 19.49
N ASN A 30 -0.22 31.20 18.52
CA ASN A 30 -0.30 30.43 17.28
C ASN A 30 0.96 30.59 16.41
N ASN A 31 1.61 31.76 16.49
CA ASN A 31 2.88 32.03 15.81
C ASN A 31 4.11 31.59 16.62
N SER A 32 3.92 31.13 17.87
CA SER A 32 5.00 30.55 18.65
C SER A 32 5.46 29.25 17.99
N SER A 33 6.77 29.02 17.98
CA SER A 33 7.45 27.95 17.25
C SER A 33 7.24 26.56 17.88
N CYS A 34 6.00 26.10 17.91
CA CYS A 34 5.66 24.74 18.30
C CYS A 34 6.02 23.78 17.16
N TYR A 35 7.12 23.03 17.31
CA TYR A 35 7.43 21.92 16.41
C TYR A 35 6.55 20.72 16.77
N CYS A 36 5.51 20.50 15.97
CA CYS A 36 4.60 19.37 16.11
C CYS A 36 4.85 18.37 14.97
N PRO A 37 5.68 17.32 15.19
CA PRO A 37 5.89 16.30 14.17
C PRO A 37 4.60 15.52 13.94
N THR A 38 4.42 15.04 12.70
CA THR A 38 3.30 14.15 12.38
C THR A 38 3.47 12.82 13.11
N ALA A 39 2.38 12.31 13.69
CA ALA A 39 2.40 11.01 14.34
C ALA A 39 2.64 9.91 13.31
N CYS A 40 3.46 8.90 13.64
CA CYS A 40 3.68 7.76 12.76
C CYS A 40 2.45 6.86 12.63
N LEU A 41 1.60 6.84 13.66
CA LEU A 41 0.34 6.11 13.67
C LEU A 41 -0.79 7.10 13.90
N TRP A 42 -1.67 7.20 12.92
CA TRP A 42 -2.88 8.00 12.99
C TRP A 42 -4.00 7.27 12.27
N THR A 43 -5.23 7.56 12.67
CA THR A 43 -6.44 7.08 12.03
C THR A 43 -7.27 8.31 11.68
N SER A 44 -7.52 8.51 10.39
CA SER A 44 -8.43 9.57 9.92
C SER A 44 -9.71 8.94 9.42
N TYR A 45 -10.78 9.71 9.51
CA TYR A 45 -12.08 9.39 8.94
C TYR A 45 -12.41 10.50 7.94
N ASP A 46 -12.80 10.12 6.73
CA ASP A 46 -13.27 11.04 5.70
C ASP A 46 -14.81 11.03 5.72
N PRO A 47 -15.47 11.97 6.43
CA PRO A 47 -16.92 11.95 6.56
C PRO A 47 -17.60 12.42 5.27
N ALA A 48 -18.60 11.68 4.82
CA ALA A 48 -19.55 12.14 3.81
C ALA A 48 -20.86 12.56 4.50
N VAL A 49 -21.29 13.80 4.27
CA VAL A 49 -22.50 14.36 4.90
C VAL A 49 -23.66 14.39 3.92
N SER A 50 -24.80 13.86 4.33
CA SER A 50 -26.07 13.96 3.59
C SER A 50 -27.15 14.53 4.49
N TYR A 51 -27.97 15.42 3.95
CA TYR A 51 -29.02 16.11 4.69
C TYR A 51 -30.39 15.84 4.08
N SER A 52 -31.38 15.69 4.93
CA SER A 52 -32.79 15.65 4.54
C SER A 52 -33.59 16.55 5.49
N MET A 53 -34.71 17.08 5.00
CA MET A 53 -35.58 17.90 5.84
C MET A 53 -36.58 17.01 6.57
N THR A 54 -36.55 17.08 7.89
CA THR A 54 -37.50 16.39 8.78
C THR A 54 -37.85 17.32 9.96
N PRO A 55 -39.05 17.26 10.55
CA PRO A 55 -40.22 16.50 10.11
C PRO A 55 -41.08 17.27 9.09
N THR A 56 -41.83 16.55 8.26
CA THR A 56 -42.83 17.12 7.33
C THR A 56 -44.10 17.48 8.10
N GLU A 57 -44.84 18.52 7.68
CA GLU A 57 -46.10 18.95 8.33
C GLU A 57 -47.14 17.83 8.47
N THR A 58 -47.02 16.76 7.68
CA THR A 58 -47.90 15.58 7.71
C THR A 58 -47.52 14.56 8.79
N ILE A 59 -46.24 14.45 9.14
CA ILE A 59 -45.73 13.47 10.12
C ILE A 59 -45.49 14.10 11.50
N THR A 60 -45.56 15.43 11.58
CA THR A 60 -45.30 16.18 12.82
C THR A 60 -46.27 15.84 13.95
N SER A 61 -47.52 15.52 13.64
CA SER A 61 -48.51 15.15 14.67
C SER A 61 -48.24 13.79 15.31
N GLU A 62 -47.51 12.91 14.64
CA GLU A 62 -47.15 11.58 15.14
C GLU A 62 -45.79 11.59 15.87
N GLU A 63 -44.84 12.35 15.34
CA GLU A 63 -43.48 12.42 15.92
C GLU A 63 -43.39 13.43 17.09
N ALA A 64 -44.17 14.52 17.09
CA ALA A 64 -44.08 15.54 18.15
C ALA A 64 -44.27 15.00 19.59
N PRO A 65 -45.22 14.09 19.88
CA PRO A 65 -45.36 13.50 21.20
C PRO A 65 -44.13 12.70 21.65
N LEU A 66 -43.40 12.06 20.71
CA LEU A 66 -42.18 11.31 21.02
C LEU A 66 -41.07 12.23 21.58
N PHE A 67 -41.09 13.52 21.21
CA PHE A 67 -40.16 14.54 21.68
C PHE A 67 -40.72 15.39 22.82
N GLY A 68 -41.82 14.96 23.46
CA GLY A 68 -42.41 15.65 24.62
C GLY A 68 -43.13 16.95 24.27
N LEU A 69 -43.50 17.15 22.99
CA LEU A 69 -44.36 18.25 22.59
C LEU A 69 -45.82 17.82 22.72
N ASN A 70 -46.48 18.29 23.77
CA ASN A 70 -47.89 17.98 24.03
C ASN A 70 -48.78 18.62 22.96
N LEU A 71 -49.49 17.78 22.21
CA LEU A 71 -50.48 18.18 21.21
C LEU A 71 -51.90 18.32 21.79
N ASP A 72 -52.06 18.16 23.10
CA ASP A 72 -53.35 18.01 23.78
C ASP A 72 -54.13 19.32 23.98
N GLU A 73 -53.62 20.44 23.47
CA GLU A 73 -54.34 21.71 23.47
C GLU A 73 -54.46 22.22 22.03
N VAL A 74 -55.71 22.36 21.57
CA VAL A 74 -56.15 23.08 20.37
C VAL A 74 -56.48 22.24 19.13
N ASP A 75 -57.77 21.93 19.06
CA ASP A 75 -58.59 21.77 17.86
C ASP A 75 -58.39 22.94 16.85
N ALA A 76 -57.45 22.81 15.90
CA ALA A 76 -57.32 23.64 14.67
C ALA A 76 -56.31 23.03 13.65
N ASN A 77 -56.74 21.93 13.03
CA ASN A 77 -56.05 20.89 12.24
C ASN A 77 -55.12 21.25 11.03
N ARG A 78 -54.42 22.39 10.95
CA ARG A 78 -53.31 22.57 9.97
C ARG A 78 -52.31 23.66 10.33
N VAL A 79 -52.79 24.75 10.91
CA VAL A 79 -51.95 25.90 11.30
C VAL A 79 -51.03 25.53 12.47
N LEU A 80 -51.50 24.69 13.40
CA LEU A 80 -50.72 24.20 14.54
C LEU A 80 -49.60 23.25 14.10
N ASN A 81 -49.88 22.30 13.18
CA ASN A 81 -48.86 21.39 12.63
C ASN A 81 -47.74 22.14 11.91
N SER A 82 -48.07 23.19 11.13
CA SER A 82 -47.07 24.04 10.50
C SER A 82 -46.21 24.80 11.52
N SER A 83 -46.82 25.26 12.62
CA SER A 83 -46.10 25.96 13.70
C SER A 83 -45.14 25.03 14.46
N ILE A 84 -45.59 23.83 14.81
CA ILE A 84 -44.80 22.83 15.52
C ILE A 84 -43.71 22.27 14.61
N SER A 85 -44.01 21.98 13.34
CA SER A 85 -42.99 21.60 12.35
C SER A 85 -41.90 22.65 12.23
N ARG A 86 -42.28 23.94 12.20
CA ARG A 86 -41.32 25.06 12.16
C ARG A 86 -40.49 25.17 13.44
N TYR A 87 -41.09 24.91 14.60
CA TYR A 87 -40.35 24.86 15.88
C TYR A 87 -39.38 23.69 15.90
N MET A 88 -39.82 22.49 15.50
CA MET A 88 -38.98 21.29 15.43
C MET A 88 -37.78 21.50 14.51
N ARG A 89 -38.01 22.01 13.29
CA ARG A 89 -36.95 22.30 12.32
C ARG A 89 -35.93 23.34 12.78
N LYS A 90 -36.28 24.21 13.72
CA LYS A 90 -35.38 25.25 14.24
C LYS A 90 -34.57 24.80 15.45
N ASN A 91 -35.08 23.83 16.22
CA ASN A 91 -34.50 23.47 17.51
C ASN A 91 -33.97 22.04 17.57
N TYR A 92 -34.42 21.15 16.68
CA TYR A 92 -34.04 19.74 16.68
C TYR A 92 -33.16 19.39 15.48
N ILE A 93 -32.20 18.50 15.71
CA ILE A 93 -31.33 17.92 14.69
C ILE A 93 -31.29 16.40 14.87
N PHE A 94 -31.44 15.69 13.76
CA PHE A 94 -31.21 14.25 13.70
C PHE A 94 -29.83 14.02 13.13
N LEU A 95 -28.97 13.36 13.91
CA LEU A 95 -27.59 13.05 13.52
C LEU A 95 -27.43 11.53 13.55
N ASP A 96 -27.22 10.95 12.38
CA ASP A 96 -26.88 9.53 12.23
C ASP A 96 -25.44 9.43 11.74
N ILE A 97 -24.60 8.70 12.51
CA ILE A 97 -23.19 8.50 12.24
C ILE A 97 -22.97 7.01 12.03
N PHE A 98 -22.66 6.64 10.80
CA PHE A 98 -22.42 5.25 10.43
C PHE A 98 -21.25 5.14 9.46
N PHE A 99 -20.68 3.94 9.37
CA PHE A 99 -19.65 3.62 8.37
C PHE A 99 -20.32 3.27 7.04
N GLU A 100 -19.92 3.92 5.94
CA GLU A 100 -20.45 3.60 4.60
C GLU A 100 -20.25 2.11 4.26
N ARG A 101 -19.08 1.56 4.64
CA ARG A 101 -18.71 0.15 4.45
C ARG A 101 -17.86 -0.33 5.62
N LEU A 102 -17.94 -1.62 5.94
CA LEU A 102 -17.11 -2.28 6.97
C LEU A 102 -15.66 -2.55 6.49
N ARG A 103 -15.10 -1.65 5.67
CA ARG A 103 -13.73 -1.77 5.14
C ARG A 103 -12.90 -0.60 5.62
N TYR A 104 -11.69 -0.89 6.07
CA TYR A 104 -10.70 0.09 6.47
C TYR A 104 -9.59 0.15 5.41
N ASN A 105 -9.12 1.35 5.10
CA ASN A 105 -7.97 1.54 4.23
C ASN A 105 -6.74 1.75 5.11
N THR A 106 -5.70 0.94 4.92
CA THR A 106 -4.41 1.09 5.60
C THR A 106 -3.36 1.58 4.63
N ALA A 107 -2.69 2.69 4.98
CA ALA A 107 -1.50 3.14 4.30
C ALA A 107 -0.30 2.95 5.24
N ILE A 108 0.69 2.18 4.80
CA ILE A 108 1.93 1.92 5.53
C ILE A 108 3.07 2.44 4.66
N GLN A 109 3.94 3.28 5.23
CA GLN A 109 5.12 3.77 4.54
C GLN A 109 6.30 2.84 4.80
N GLU A 110 6.77 2.19 3.75
CA GLU A 110 7.95 1.33 3.79
C GLU A 110 9.15 2.00 3.09
N LEU A 111 10.35 1.53 3.40
CA LEU A 111 11.58 2.02 2.76
C LEU A 111 11.56 1.65 1.28
N GLY A 112 11.61 2.67 0.40
CA GLY A 112 11.63 2.45 -1.06
C GLY A 112 12.85 1.69 -1.57
N TYR A 113 13.93 1.61 -0.77
CA TYR A 113 15.11 0.81 -1.07
C TYR A 113 15.69 0.23 0.22
N THR A 114 15.80 -1.09 0.28
CA THR A 114 16.34 -1.79 1.44
C THR A 114 17.81 -2.12 1.21
N PHE A 115 18.57 -2.30 2.30
CA PHE A 115 19.97 -2.73 2.21
C PHE A 115 20.12 -4.07 1.47
N ASN A 116 19.13 -4.95 1.59
CA ASN A 116 19.10 -6.21 0.86
C ASN A 116 18.91 -6.00 -0.64
N ALA A 117 18.03 -5.07 -1.05
CA ALA A 117 17.88 -4.68 -2.45
C ALA A 117 19.19 -4.08 -3.00
N PHE A 118 19.88 -3.24 -2.21
CA PHE A 118 21.20 -2.72 -2.55
C PHE A 118 22.24 -3.80 -2.85
N LEU A 119 22.36 -4.78 -1.95
CA LEU A 119 23.28 -5.89 -2.14
C LEU A 119 22.89 -6.78 -3.31
N SER A 120 21.59 -6.97 -3.55
CA SER A 120 21.09 -7.72 -4.70
C SER A 120 21.51 -7.08 -6.02
N ASP A 121 21.37 -5.76 -6.15
CA ASP A 121 21.72 -5.04 -7.38
C ASP A 121 23.23 -5.05 -7.64
N ILE A 122 24.04 -4.87 -6.60
CA ILE A 122 25.51 -4.96 -6.70
C ILE A 122 25.94 -6.40 -7.02
N GLY A 123 25.39 -7.37 -6.30
CA GLY A 123 25.71 -8.78 -6.47
C GLY A 123 25.34 -9.30 -7.86
N GLY A 124 24.19 -8.87 -8.39
CA GLY A 124 23.74 -9.24 -9.73
C GLY A 124 24.67 -8.72 -10.83
N GLN A 125 25.03 -7.44 -10.78
CA GLN A 125 25.94 -6.85 -11.77
C GLN A 125 27.35 -7.44 -11.67
N LEU A 126 27.92 -7.55 -10.47
CA LEU A 126 29.25 -8.15 -10.27
C LEU A 126 29.26 -9.63 -10.66
N GLY A 127 28.20 -10.38 -10.32
CA GLY A 127 28.05 -11.79 -10.68
C GLY A 127 28.05 -12.00 -12.19
N LEU A 128 27.41 -11.12 -12.96
CA LEU A 128 27.42 -11.16 -14.42
C LEU A 128 28.83 -10.94 -14.98
N PHE A 129 29.55 -9.92 -14.49
CA PHE A 129 30.91 -9.63 -14.94
C PHE A 129 31.90 -10.75 -14.59
N ILE A 130 31.79 -11.32 -13.39
CA ILE A 130 32.63 -12.45 -12.97
C ILE A 130 32.27 -13.70 -13.78
N GLY A 131 30.98 -13.98 -13.99
CA GLY A 131 30.52 -15.11 -14.78
C GLY A 131 31.03 -15.06 -16.23
N ALA A 132 30.93 -13.90 -16.88
CA ALA A 132 31.50 -13.68 -18.20
C ALA A 132 33.02 -13.86 -18.22
N SER A 133 33.71 -13.37 -17.18
CA SER A 133 35.17 -13.50 -17.05
C SER A 133 35.62 -14.96 -16.86
N VAL A 134 34.86 -15.77 -16.13
CA VAL A 134 35.17 -17.20 -15.96
C VAL A 134 34.96 -17.97 -17.26
N LEU A 135 33.90 -17.69 -18.01
CA LEU A 135 33.67 -18.30 -19.34
C LEU A 135 34.83 -18.00 -20.31
N THR A 136 35.30 -16.76 -20.36
CA THR A 136 36.44 -16.41 -21.22
C THR A 136 37.74 -17.09 -20.78
N MET A 137 37.99 -17.22 -19.47
CA MET A 137 39.14 -18.00 -18.97
C MET A 137 39.06 -19.48 -19.38
N LEU A 138 37.87 -20.09 -19.33
CA LEU A 138 37.68 -21.47 -19.78
C LEU A 138 37.94 -21.61 -21.29
N GLU A 139 37.43 -20.70 -22.11
CA GLU A 139 37.65 -20.71 -23.56
C GLU A 139 39.15 -20.62 -23.92
N ILE A 140 39.88 -19.72 -23.26
CA ILE A 140 41.34 -19.60 -23.43
C ILE A 140 42.03 -20.91 -23.02
N GLY A 141 41.61 -21.52 -21.90
CA GLY A 141 42.14 -22.80 -21.43
C GLY A 141 41.94 -23.93 -22.44
N GLU A 142 40.73 -24.07 -22.99
CA GLU A 142 40.43 -25.07 -24.02
C GLU A 142 41.22 -24.85 -25.31
N TYR A 143 41.39 -23.58 -25.71
CA TYR A 143 42.21 -23.22 -26.86
C TYR A 143 43.67 -23.67 -26.69
N PHE A 144 44.30 -23.39 -25.54
CA PHE A 144 45.67 -23.80 -25.26
C PHE A 144 45.82 -25.33 -25.22
N LEU A 145 44.91 -26.03 -24.53
CA LEU A 145 44.91 -27.50 -24.46
C LEU A 145 44.78 -28.14 -25.85
N THR A 146 43.93 -27.59 -26.71
CA THR A 146 43.74 -28.06 -28.09
C THR A 146 44.98 -27.85 -28.93
N LYS A 147 45.63 -26.67 -28.83
CA LYS A 147 46.89 -26.40 -29.53
C LYS A 147 48.03 -27.30 -29.05
N LEU A 148 48.18 -27.50 -27.74
CA LEU A 148 49.19 -28.40 -27.17
C LEU A 148 48.98 -29.85 -27.65
N LYS A 149 47.74 -30.36 -27.64
CA LYS A 149 47.42 -31.69 -28.18
C LYS A 149 47.74 -31.81 -29.66
N ASN A 150 47.45 -30.78 -30.46
CA ASN A 150 47.73 -30.77 -31.89
C ASN A 150 49.24 -30.69 -32.19
N LEU A 151 50.01 -29.92 -31.40
CA LEU A 151 51.47 -29.88 -31.47
C LEU A 151 52.09 -31.23 -31.07
N CYS A 152 51.60 -31.87 -30.01
CA CYS A 152 52.05 -33.21 -29.62
C CYS A 152 51.63 -34.31 -30.63
N LYS A 153 50.52 -34.15 -31.35
CA LYS A 153 50.14 -35.04 -32.47
C LYS A 153 51.05 -34.87 -33.68
N ILE A 154 51.52 -33.66 -33.96
CA ILE A 154 52.48 -33.39 -35.07
C ILE A 154 53.85 -34.01 -34.76
N ILE A 155 54.31 -33.96 -33.51
CA ILE A 155 55.59 -34.57 -33.07
C ILE A 155 55.53 -36.11 -33.08
N LYS A 156 54.34 -36.73 -33.03
CA LYS A 156 54.14 -38.19 -32.99
C LYS A 156 53.86 -38.86 -34.34
N ARG A 157 54.07 -38.21 -35.50
CA ARG A 157 53.97 -38.90 -36.81
C ARG A 157 55.33 -39.47 -37.25
N PRO A 158 55.59 -40.79 -37.13
CA PRO A 158 56.51 -41.48 -38.03
C PRO A 158 55.79 -41.73 -39.36
N THR A 159 56.50 -41.49 -40.47
CA THR A 159 56.09 -41.82 -41.83
C THR A 159 56.17 -43.34 -42.05
N SER A 160 55.06 -44.00 -42.39
CA SER A 160 55.10 -45.30 -43.11
C SER A 160 53.85 -45.49 -43.97
N GLN A 161 54.07 -46.05 -45.16
CA GLN A 161 53.15 -46.16 -46.29
C GLN A 161 52.21 -47.39 -46.23
N ASN A 162 51.19 -47.37 -47.10
CA ASN A 162 50.40 -48.49 -47.69
C ASN A 162 49.38 -49.18 -46.76
N GLU A 163 48.18 -49.59 -47.16
CA GLU A 163 47.65 -50.11 -48.43
C GLU A 163 46.14 -49.77 -48.54
N TYR A 164 45.61 -49.55 -49.76
CA TYR A 164 44.18 -49.42 -50.04
C TYR A 164 43.68 -50.78 -50.57
N GLU A 165 42.81 -51.47 -49.82
CA GLU A 165 42.15 -52.69 -50.30
C GLU A 165 40.64 -52.44 -50.47
N ILE A 166 40.14 -52.80 -51.66
CA ILE A 166 38.77 -52.54 -52.13
C ILE A 166 37.95 -53.84 -52.10
N ALA A 167 36.73 -53.73 -51.55
CA ALA A 167 35.51 -54.55 -51.77
C ALA A 167 35.45 -55.98 -51.15
N PRO A 168 34.24 -56.54 -50.85
CA PRO A 168 32.95 -56.25 -51.47
C PRO A 168 31.75 -55.98 -50.53
N ALA A 169 30.65 -55.60 -51.18
CA ALA A 169 29.37 -55.22 -50.61
C ALA A 169 28.46 -56.42 -50.23
N SER A 170 27.44 -56.09 -49.41
CA SER A 170 26.10 -56.71 -49.29
C SER A 170 25.92 -57.81 -48.21
N PRO A 171 24.70 -58.13 -47.72
CA PRO A 171 23.40 -57.42 -47.71
C PRO A 171 22.73 -57.34 -46.31
N ASN A 172 21.80 -56.38 -46.16
CA ASN A 172 20.54 -56.44 -45.38
C ASN A 172 20.51 -56.87 -43.89
N THR A 173 20.02 -55.97 -43.04
CA THR A 173 18.91 -56.21 -42.06
C THR A 173 18.48 -54.86 -41.48
N THR A 174 17.43 -54.25 -42.04
CA THR A 174 16.08 -54.09 -41.46
C THR A 174 15.98 -53.08 -40.32
N PHE A 175 15.26 -52.00 -40.64
CA PHE A 175 14.73 -50.98 -39.75
C PHE A 175 13.80 -51.58 -38.70
N GLU A 176 13.91 -51.13 -37.45
CA GLU A 176 12.83 -51.23 -36.47
C GLU A 176 12.77 -49.91 -35.68
N GLU A 177 11.82 -49.07 -36.06
CA GLU A 177 11.32 -47.94 -35.28
C GLU A 177 10.48 -48.46 -34.12
N ASN A 178 10.59 -47.86 -32.93
CA ASN A 178 9.51 -47.84 -31.94
C ASN A 178 9.70 -46.69 -30.91
N PRO A 179 8.61 -46.22 -30.27
CA PRO A 179 8.32 -44.79 -30.15
C PRO A 179 8.49 -44.18 -28.75
N ILE A 180 8.35 -42.85 -28.74
CA ILE A 180 8.39 -41.89 -27.63
C ILE A 180 7.28 -42.16 -26.60
N PRO A 181 7.54 -42.05 -25.27
CA PRO A 181 6.50 -41.84 -24.28
C PRO A 181 6.40 -40.37 -23.85
N VAL A 182 5.15 -39.90 -23.91
CA VAL A 182 4.43 -38.76 -23.28
C VAL A 182 5.20 -37.90 -22.27
#